data_AF-A0AAJ7SWL1-F1
#
_entry.id   AF-A0AAJ7SWL1-F1
#
_cell.length_a   1.000
_cell.length_b   1.000
_cell.length_c   1.000
_cell.angle_alpha   90.00
_cell.angle_beta   90.00
_cell.angle_gamma   90.00
#
_symmetry.space_group_name_H-M   'P 1'
#
loop_
_entity.id
_entity.type
_entity.pdbx_description
1 polymer ?
#
loop_
_entity_poly.entity_id
_entity_poly.type
_entity_poly.pdbx_seq_one_letter_code
_entity_poly.pdbx_strand_id
1 'polypeptide(L)'
;MFMLEATLYWVQKQEAVSEHITDSCPYRNVSLPCQYGIVLDAGSSHTALFVYEWLAEKQNDTGVIAQRHLCNVKGGGISSYSSSPSGAGESLRACMDKAKAIVPKDRWADTPLALGATAGMRLLEMSDSVAAKAVLSSVREVLGSYPFSYREARIISGQEEGTYGWITANYFLYNFIQFTWLGKWQWTTSTKPIGALDLGGASTQITFMTEEPLQGSPDSLTIQLYGRKYHVYSHSYLCYGRDQAIKRFLSTLYKVVAADTASSGAHVNNPCYPTLYSVAYNLSFIYDSPCTSDARPANYDPNQSVTFRGTANPAECSNTISSIFNFSACSSPNCTFDGVWQPPVRGHFLAGGGELGWALGFMLNVTNMVPVGKLPELYSTAAERILGVNRGKPE
;
A
#
# COMPACT_ATOMS: atom_id res chain seq x y z
N MET A 1 -1.89 -6.65 0.24
CA MET A 1 -3.07 -7.32 -0.37
C MET A 1 -3.35 -6.80 -1.78
N PHE A 2 -2.61 -5.82 -2.32
CA PHE A 2 -3.07 -5.02 -3.46
C PHE A 2 -2.29 -5.20 -4.78
N MET A 3 -1.45 -6.23 -4.89
CA MET A 3 -0.61 -6.48 -6.07
C MET A 3 -1.05 -7.72 -6.88
N LEU A 4 -2.33 -8.07 -6.82
CA LEU A 4 -2.94 -9.17 -7.60
C LEU A 4 -2.84 -8.95 -9.13
N GLU A 5 -2.56 -7.73 -9.53
CA GLU A 5 -2.78 -7.20 -10.86
C GLU A 5 -1.55 -6.92 -11.69
N ALA A 6 -0.36 -6.87 -11.07
CA ALA A 6 0.82 -7.27 -11.83
C ALA A 6 0.51 -8.64 -12.45
N THR A 7 0.02 -9.61 -11.66
CA THR A 7 -0.36 -10.93 -12.19
C THR A 7 -1.45 -10.85 -13.26
N LEU A 8 -2.57 -10.14 -13.09
CA LEU A 8 -3.64 -10.07 -14.12
C LEU A 8 -3.21 -9.34 -15.41
N TYR A 9 -2.43 -8.26 -15.30
CA TYR A 9 -1.80 -7.59 -16.45
C TYR A 9 -0.80 -8.51 -17.17
N TRP A 10 -0.01 -9.29 -16.43
CA TRP A 10 0.88 -10.32 -16.99
C TRP A 10 0.12 -11.49 -17.61
N VAL A 11 -0.98 -11.91 -16.98
CA VAL A 11 -1.88 -12.95 -17.48
C VAL A 11 -2.50 -12.49 -18.80
N GLN A 12 -2.89 -11.22 -18.96
CA GLN A 12 -3.36 -10.70 -20.25
C GLN A 12 -2.29 -10.78 -21.35
N LYS A 13 -1.03 -10.48 -21.03
CA LYS A 13 0.09 -10.49 -21.99
C LYS A 13 0.73 -11.85 -22.27
N GLN A 14 0.39 -12.92 -21.54
CA GLN A 14 0.89 -14.25 -21.84
C GLN A 14 0.21 -14.84 -23.08
N GLU A 15 0.98 -15.23 -24.10
CA GLU A 15 0.49 -16.07 -25.19
C GLU A 15 0.04 -17.45 -24.64
N ALA A 16 -0.95 -18.08 -25.29
CA ALA A 16 -1.38 -19.42 -24.92
C ALA A 16 -0.24 -20.42 -25.14
N VAL A 17 0.25 -21.06 -24.07
CA VAL A 17 1.27 -22.11 -24.18
C VAL A 17 0.59 -23.45 -24.46
N SER A 18 1.10 -24.13 -25.50
CA SER A 18 0.65 -25.41 -26.04
C SER A 18 0.77 -26.58 -25.06
N GLU A 19 -0.08 -27.57 -25.29
CA GLU A 19 -0.32 -28.82 -24.56
C GLU A 19 0.94 -29.63 -24.28
N HIS A 20 1.13 -30.08 -23.03
CA HIS A 20 1.63 -31.42 -22.62
C HIS A 20 1.97 -31.47 -21.13
N ILE A 21 0.99 -31.54 -20.20
CA ILE A 21 1.26 -31.70 -18.76
C ILE A 21 0.16 -32.54 -18.07
N THR A 22 0.58 -33.41 -17.14
CA THR A 22 -0.15 -34.55 -16.56
C THR A 22 -0.80 -34.34 -15.19
N ASP A 23 -0.70 -33.14 -14.59
CA ASP A 23 -1.28 -32.88 -13.26
C ASP A 23 -2.58 -32.07 -13.32
N SER A 24 -3.62 -32.58 -12.66
CA SER A 24 -4.94 -31.97 -12.56
C SER A 24 -4.92 -30.77 -11.60
N CYS A 25 -5.60 -29.69 -12.00
CA CYS A 25 -5.69 -28.51 -11.14
C CYS A 25 -6.53 -28.84 -9.89
N PRO A 26 -6.02 -28.65 -8.66
CA PRO A 26 -6.79 -28.91 -7.43
C PRO A 26 -8.03 -28.01 -7.33
N TYR A 27 -8.04 -26.90 -8.09
CA TYR A 27 -9.21 -26.10 -8.32
C TYR A 27 -10.12 -26.78 -9.36
N ARG A 28 -11.18 -27.44 -8.86
CA ARG A 28 -12.38 -27.94 -9.58
C ARG A 28 -12.38 -29.35 -10.18
N ASN A 29 -11.44 -30.25 -9.86
CA ASN A 29 -11.45 -31.62 -10.43
C ASN A 29 -11.59 -31.60 -11.98
N VAL A 30 -10.96 -30.61 -12.63
CA VAL A 30 -10.95 -30.50 -14.09
C VAL A 30 -9.59 -30.95 -14.60
N SER A 31 -9.57 -31.71 -15.69
CA SER A 31 -8.37 -32.19 -16.39
C SER A 31 -7.61 -31.09 -17.14
N LEU A 32 -7.76 -29.84 -16.73
CA LEU A 32 -7.08 -28.69 -17.34
C LEU A 32 -5.81 -28.35 -16.54
N PRO A 33 -4.71 -27.99 -17.23
CA PRO A 33 -3.48 -27.57 -16.58
C PRO A 33 -3.65 -26.26 -15.80
N CYS A 34 -3.08 -26.17 -14.59
CA CYS A 34 -2.93 -24.88 -13.93
C CYS A 34 -1.74 -24.09 -14.53
N GLN A 35 -1.86 -22.77 -14.53
CA GLN A 35 -0.77 -21.83 -14.66
C GLN A 35 -0.54 -21.13 -13.31
N TYR A 36 0.66 -20.57 -13.13
CA TYR A 36 1.08 -19.91 -11.90
C TYR A 36 1.67 -18.55 -12.22
N GLY A 37 1.70 -17.67 -11.24
CA GLY A 37 2.37 -16.37 -11.31
C GLY A 37 2.86 -15.91 -9.96
N ILE A 38 4.00 -15.23 -9.94
CA ILE A 38 4.65 -14.77 -8.72
C ILE A 38 4.82 -13.25 -8.79
N VAL A 39 4.31 -12.57 -7.76
CA VAL A 39 4.46 -11.13 -7.61
C VAL A 39 5.03 -10.81 -6.24
N LEU A 40 6.03 -9.95 -6.21
CA LEU A 40 6.55 -9.36 -4.99
C LEU A 40 6.07 -7.91 -4.89
N ASP A 41 5.36 -7.63 -3.81
CA ASP A 41 4.96 -6.30 -3.36
C ASP A 41 6.04 -5.76 -2.43
N ALA A 42 6.89 -4.88 -2.96
CA ALA A 42 7.98 -4.27 -2.22
C ALA A 42 7.54 -2.91 -1.66
N GLY A 43 6.77 -3.01 -0.57
CA GLY A 43 6.33 -1.88 0.25
C GLY A 43 7.46 -1.13 0.94
N SER A 44 7.13 0.04 1.51
CA SER A 44 8.09 0.84 2.29
C SER A 44 8.56 0.13 3.55
N SER A 45 7.66 -0.59 4.21
CA SER A 45 7.87 -1.10 5.57
C SER A 45 8.10 -2.61 5.58
N HIS A 46 7.72 -3.32 4.51
CA HIS A 46 7.94 -4.76 4.34
C HIS A 46 7.91 -5.14 2.85
N THR A 47 8.32 -6.37 2.53
CA THR A 47 8.09 -6.99 1.22
C THR A 47 7.25 -8.26 1.39
N ALA A 48 6.28 -8.48 0.51
CA ALA A 48 5.44 -9.68 0.51
C ALA A 48 5.49 -10.35 -0.87
N LEU A 49 5.71 -11.67 -0.88
CA LEU A 49 5.64 -12.50 -2.07
C LEU A 49 4.28 -13.21 -2.13
N PHE A 50 3.63 -13.13 -3.28
CA PHE A 50 2.39 -13.83 -3.58
C PHE A 50 2.62 -14.84 -4.69
N VAL A 51 2.12 -16.06 -4.49
CA VAL A 51 1.99 -17.06 -5.55
C VAL A 51 0.51 -17.18 -5.89
N TYR A 52 0.19 -16.99 -7.16
CA TYR A 52 -1.15 -17.15 -7.73
C TYR A 52 -1.21 -18.37 -8.62
N GLU A 53 -2.41 -18.94 -8.75
CA GLU A 53 -2.70 -20.05 -9.66
C GLU A 53 -4.02 -19.79 -10.42
N TRP A 54 -4.12 -20.25 -11.67
CA TRP A 54 -5.35 -20.21 -12.46
C TRP A 54 -5.42 -21.36 -13.46
N LEU A 55 -6.59 -21.63 -14.01
CA LEU A 55 -6.74 -22.54 -15.15
C LEU A 55 -6.15 -21.91 -16.40
N ALA A 56 -5.45 -22.67 -17.24
CA ALA A 56 -4.86 -22.14 -18.48
C ALA A 56 -5.87 -21.43 -19.40
N GLU A 57 -7.14 -21.84 -19.37
CA GLU A 57 -8.22 -21.14 -20.06
C GLU A 57 -8.53 -19.78 -19.40
N LYS A 58 -8.41 -18.72 -20.20
CA LYS A 58 -8.75 -17.36 -19.79
C LYS A 58 -10.21 -17.04 -20.08
N GLN A 59 -10.78 -16.13 -19.31
CA GLN A 59 -12.10 -15.54 -19.55
C GLN A 59 -11.90 -14.21 -20.28
N ASN A 60 -12.13 -14.16 -21.59
CA ASN A 60 -11.91 -12.97 -22.43
C ASN A 60 -10.52 -12.35 -22.17
N ASP A 61 -9.49 -13.15 -22.41
CA ASP A 61 -8.07 -12.80 -22.23
C ASP A 61 -7.63 -12.50 -20.79
N THR A 62 -8.52 -12.60 -19.81
CA THR A 62 -8.20 -12.36 -18.40
C THR A 62 -8.41 -13.64 -17.59
N GLY A 63 -7.38 -14.06 -16.85
CA GLY A 63 -7.46 -15.29 -16.04
C GLY A 63 -8.28 -15.10 -14.78
N VAL A 64 -8.86 -16.19 -14.29
CA VAL A 64 -9.52 -16.23 -12.98
C VAL A 64 -8.53 -16.83 -11.99
N ILE A 65 -7.92 -15.97 -11.18
CA ILE A 65 -6.78 -16.32 -10.33
C ILE A 65 -7.18 -16.59 -8.87
N ALA A 66 -6.56 -17.58 -8.26
CA ALA A 66 -6.62 -17.85 -6.82
C ALA A 66 -5.25 -17.58 -6.18
N GLN A 67 -5.24 -17.06 -4.96
CA GLN A 67 -4.01 -16.95 -4.18
C GLN A 67 -3.64 -18.32 -3.61
N ARG A 68 -2.51 -18.87 -4.07
CA ARG A 68 -1.99 -20.15 -3.61
C ARG A 68 -1.11 -20.02 -2.37
N HIS A 69 -0.33 -18.92 -2.29
CA HIS A 69 0.58 -18.69 -1.17
C HIS A 69 0.86 -17.21 -0.93
N LEU A 70 1.15 -16.88 0.32
CA LEU A 70 1.66 -15.59 0.78
C LEU A 70 2.89 -15.84 1.67
N CYS A 71 4.00 -15.17 1.36
CA CYS A 71 5.20 -15.17 2.18
C CYS A 71 5.61 -13.73 2.51
N ASN A 72 5.59 -13.38 3.79
CA ASN A 72 6.14 -12.12 4.27
C ASN A 72 7.66 -12.25 4.39
N VAL A 73 8.39 -11.42 3.65
CA VAL A 73 9.85 -11.35 3.72
C VAL A 73 10.25 -10.80 5.09
N LYS A 74 11.30 -11.35 5.67
CA LYS A 74 11.84 -10.86 6.96
C LYS A 74 12.60 -9.55 6.74
N GLY A 75 12.45 -8.60 7.65
CA GLY A 75 13.10 -7.30 7.59
C GLY A 75 12.18 -6.20 7.07
N GLY A 76 12.76 -5.03 6.77
CA GLY A 76 12.04 -3.88 6.23
C GLY A 76 11.74 -3.99 4.74
N GLY A 77 11.17 -2.92 4.17
CA GLY A 77 11.06 -2.78 2.72
C GLY A 77 12.43 -2.70 2.03
N ILE A 78 12.50 -3.01 0.74
CA ILE A 78 13.79 -3.06 0.02
C ILE A 78 14.55 -1.72 0.03
N SER A 79 13.86 -0.59 0.19
CA SER A 79 14.47 0.75 0.30
C SER A 79 15.29 0.92 1.58
N SER A 80 15.06 0.10 2.62
CA SER A 80 15.84 0.14 3.87
C SER A 80 17.27 -0.36 3.71
N TYR A 81 17.58 -1.04 2.60
CA TYR A 81 18.93 -1.52 2.27
C TYR A 81 19.73 -0.52 1.45
N SER A 82 19.38 0.77 1.43
CA SER A 82 20.07 1.80 0.65
C SER A 82 21.58 1.87 0.95
N SER A 83 21.99 1.66 2.20
CA SER A 83 23.39 1.62 2.63
C SER A 83 24.08 0.28 2.41
N SER A 84 23.33 -0.78 2.08
CA SER A 84 23.86 -2.13 1.82
C SER A 84 23.01 -2.85 0.76
N PRO A 85 23.07 -2.40 -0.51
CA PRO A 85 22.10 -2.81 -1.54
C PRO A 85 22.02 -4.31 -1.79
N SER A 86 23.11 -5.07 -1.62
CA SER A 86 23.12 -6.53 -1.74
C SER A 86 22.12 -7.22 -0.80
N GLY A 87 21.88 -6.62 0.37
CA GLY A 87 20.91 -7.12 1.35
C GLY A 87 19.47 -7.11 0.83
N ALA A 88 19.15 -6.21 -0.12
CA ALA A 88 17.82 -6.13 -0.71
C ALA A 88 17.45 -7.41 -1.45
N GLY A 89 18.30 -7.84 -2.40
CA GLY A 89 18.09 -9.09 -3.13
C GLY A 89 18.17 -10.31 -2.20
N GLU A 90 19.19 -10.36 -1.33
CA GLU A 90 19.39 -11.49 -0.40
C GLU A 90 18.17 -11.73 0.52
N SER A 91 17.51 -10.66 0.96
CA SER A 91 16.31 -10.75 1.79
C SER A 91 15.18 -11.58 1.14
N LEU A 92 15.11 -11.60 -0.19
CA LEU A 92 14.03 -12.24 -0.95
C LEU A 92 14.18 -13.76 -1.04
N ARG A 93 15.40 -14.29 -0.90
CA ARG A 93 15.72 -15.70 -1.18
C ARG A 93 14.82 -16.67 -0.42
N ALA A 94 14.61 -16.44 0.88
CA ALA A 94 13.81 -17.33 1.71
C ALA A 94 12.35 -17.47 1.22
N CYS A 95 11.74 -16.41 0.69
CA CYS A 95 10.39 -16.48 0.12
C CYS A 95 10.42 -17.03 -1.32
N MET A 96 11.45 -16.72 -2.09
CA MET A 96 11.61 -17.26 -3.45
C MET A 96 11.85 -18.78 -3.44
N ASP A 97 12.60 -19.31 -2.47
CA ASP A 97 12.81 -20.75 -2.29
C ASP A 97 11.49 -21.47 -1.95
N LYS A 98 10.63 -20.84 -1.13
CA LYS A 98 9.27 -21.34 -0.86
C LYS A 98 8.41 -21.33 -2.12
N ALA A 99 8.45 -20.26 -2.90
CA ALA A 99 7.72 -20.19 -4.16
C ALA A 99 8.15 -21.32 -5.13
N LYS A 100 9.46 -21.57 -5.23
CA LYS A 100 10.04 -22.68 -6.01
C LYS A 100 9.59 -24.06 -5.52
N ALA A 101 9.40 -24.23 -4.23
CA ALA A 101 8.88 -25.49 -3.66
C ALA A 101 7.36 -25.67 -3.90
N ILE A 102 6.61 -24.59 -4.10
CA ILE A 102 5.15 -24.60 -4.31
C ILE A 102 4.78 -24.78 -5.77
N VAL A 103 5.48 -24.10 -6.67
CA VAL A 103 5.20 -24.18 -8.11
C VAL A 103 5.78 -25.50 -8.67
N PRO A 104 4.99 -26.31 -9.39
CA PRO A 104 5.47 -27.52 -10.05
C PRO A 104 6.65 -27.26 -10.97
N LYS A 105 7.62 -28.18 -11.01
CA LYS A 105 8.92 -27.99 -11.69
C LYS A 105 8.77 -27.77 -13.19
N ASP A 106 7.85 -28.48 -13.81
CA ASP A 106 7.42 -28.36 -15.21
C ASP A 106 6.76 -27.01 -15.53
N ARG A 107 6.35 -26.24 -14.51
CA ARG A 107 5.75 -24.90 -14.65
C ARG A 107 6.71 -23.76 -14.39
N TRP A 108 7.93 -24.01 -13.94
CA TRP A 108 8.86 -22.94 -13.57
C TRP A 108 9.13 -21.98 -14.74
N ALA A 109 9.50 -22.49 -15.91
CA ALA A 109 9.85 -21.67 -17.07
C ALA A 109 8.68 -20.80 -17.58
N ASP A 110 7.43 -21.20 -17.35
CA ASP A 110 6.24 -20.45 -17.79
C ASP A 110 5.69 -19.51 -16.73
N THR A 111 6.10 -19.67 -15.47
CA THR A 111 5.60 -18.88 -14.34
C THR A 111 6.22 -17.48 -14.38
N PRO A 112 5.47 -16.41 -14.68
CA PRO A 112 5.99 -15.05 -14.67
C PRO A 112 6.33 -14.64 -13.24
N LEU A 113 7.48 -13.98 -13.10
CA LEU A 113 7.98 -13.43 -11.85
C LEU A 113 8.20 -11.93 -12.01
N ALA A 114 7.53 -11.14 -11.17
CA ALA A 114 7.69 -9.69 -11.17
C ALA A 114 7.77 -9.11 -9.75
N LEU A 115 8.42 -7.97 -9.62
CA LEU A 115 8.44 -7.16 -8.40
C LEU A 115 8.03 -5.72 -8.72
N GLY A 116 7.07 -5.21 -7.98
CA GLY A 116 6.71 -3.79 -7.99
C GLY A 116 7.09 -3.16 -6.65
N ALA A 117 7.95 -2.15 -6.70
CA ALA A 117 8.31 -1.36 -5.53
C ALA A 117 7.51 -0.07 -5.47
N THR A 118 7.04 0.29 -4.28
CA THR A 118 6.05 1.37 -4.09
C THR A 118 6.70 2.64 -3.51
N ALA A 119 5.96 3.39 -2.68
CA ALA A 119 6.38 4.69 -2.15
C ALA A 119 7.74 4.69 -1.44
N GLY A 120 8.15 3.60 -0.78
CA GLY A 120 9.46 3.54 -0.14
C GLY A 120 10.61 3.71 -1.13
N MET A 121 10.52 3.06 -2.29
CA MET A 121 11.52 3.22 -3.35
C MET A 121 11.34 4.51 -4.14
N ARG A 122 10.12 5.05 -4.28
CA ARG A 122 9.90 6.40 -4.83
C ARG A 122 10.62 7.47 -3.99
N LEU A 123 10.52 7.39 -2.67
CA LEU A 123 11.23 8.29 -1.75
C LEU A 123 12.76 8.10 -1.82
N LEU A 124 13.24 6.85 -1.90
CA LEU A 124 14.66 6.59 -2.07
C LEU A 124 15.18 7.14 -3.41
N GLU A 125 14.46 6.96 -4.50
CA GLU A 125 14.85 7.48 -5.82
C GLU A 125 14.93 9.01 -5.85
N MET A 126 14.01 9.69 -5.15
CA MET A 126 14.03 11.15 -4.99
C MET A 126 15.23 11.66 -4.17
N SER A 127 15.65 10.92 -3.15
CA SER A 127 16.73 11.33 -2.24
C SER A 127 18.12 10.89 -2.71
N ASP A 128 18.22 9.66 -3.21
CA ASP A 128 19.46 9.04 -3.70
C ASP A 128 19.14 8.05 -4.83
N SER A 129 19.09 8.58 -6.06
CA SER A 129 18.83 7.78 -7.26
C SER A 129 19.90 6.71 -7.54
N VAL A 130 21.12 6.86 -7.02
CA VAL A 130 22.20 5.87 -7.19
C VAL A 130 21.94 4.68 -6.28
N ALA A 131 21.62 4.93 -5.01
CA ALA A 131 21.23 3.89 -4.07
C ALA A 131 19.96 3.16 -4.53
N ALA A 132 18.93 3.88 -5.01
CA ALA A 132 17.71 3.26 -5.54
C ALA A 132 18.01 2.28 -6.69
N LYS A 133 18.86 2.69 -7.64
CA LYS A 133 19.30 1.82 -8.75
C LYS A 133 20.10 0.63 -8.25
N ALA A 134 21.00 0.81 -7.28
CA ALA A 134 21.79 -0.28 -6.72
C ALA A 134 20.91 -1.33 -6.01
N VAL A 135 19.91 -0.88 -5.25
CA VAL A 135 18.91 -1.74 -4.59
C VAL A 135 18.12 -2.55 -5.62
N LEU A 136 17.59 -1.89 -6.66
CA LEU A 136 16.88 -2.60 -7.73
C LEU A 136 17.79 -3.57 -8.49
N SER A 137 19.05 -3.22 -8.74
CA SER A 137 20.00 -4.14 -9.39
C SER A 137 20.22 -5.41 -8.59
N SER A 138 20.41 -5.30 -7.27
CA SER A 138 20.53 -6.48 -6.38
C SER A 138 19.27 -7.35 -6.43
N VAL A 139 18.09 -6.72 -6.39
CA VAL A 139 16.80 -7.43 -6.53
C VAL A 139 16.71 -8.16 -7.87
N ARG A 140 17.05 -7.49 -8.97
CA ARG A 140 17.02 -8.06 -10.33
C ARG A 140 17.95 -9.25 -10.47
N GLU A 141 19.15 -9.16 -9.92
CA GLU A 141 20.13 -10.25 -9.91
C GLU A 141 19.58 -11.49 -9.18
N VAL A 142 19.05 -11.30 -7.97
CA VAL A 142 18.49 -12.42 -7.21
C VAL A 142 17.27 -13.01 -7.90
N LEU A 143 16.30 -12.20 -8.33
CA LEU A 143 15.10 -12.71 -9.01
C LEU A 143 15.44 -13.41 -10.33
N GLY A 144 16.40 -12.88 -11.10
CA GLY A 144 16.88 -13.49 -12.35
C GLY A 144 17.64 -14.80 -12.17
N SER A 145 18.12 -15.11 -10.94
CA SER A 145 18.77 -16.39 -10.64
C SER A 145 17.80 -17.56 -10.40
N TYR A 146 16.50 -17.29 -10.22
CA TYR A 146 15.48 -18.32 -10.03
C TYR A 146 14.98 -18.86 -11.38
N PRO A 147 14.50 -20.12 -11.45
CA PRO A 147 14.12 -20.77 -12.70
C PRO A 147 12.77 -20.29 -13.28
N PHE A 148 12.26 -19.16 -12.79
CA PHE A 148 10.99 -18.58 -13.22
C PHE A 148 11.18 -17.66 -14.42
N SER A 149 10.12 -17.39 -15.17
CA SER A 149 10.13 -16.38 -16.23
C SER A 149 10.17 -14.97 -15.62
N TYR A 150 11.35 -14.51 -15.24
CA TYR A 150 11.56 -13.13 -14.78
C TYR A 150 11.09 -12.12 -15.84
N ARG A 151 10.19 -11.22 -15.43
CA ARG A 151 9.62 -10.17 -16.28
C ARG A 151 10.24 -8.83 -15.96
N GLU A 152 10.09 -8.37 -14.73
CA GLU A 152 10.63 -7.09 -14.30
C GLU A 152 10.75 -6.95 -12.78
N ALA A 153 11.59 -6.01 -12.38
CA ALA A 153 11.63 -5.43 -11.04
C ALA A 153 11.81 -3.91 -11.21
N ARG A 154 10.77 -3.15 -10.87
CA ARG A 154 10.72 -1.69 -11.08
C ARG A 154 9.97 -0.97 -9.97
N ILE A 155 10.13 0.35 -9.93
CA ILE A 155 9.32 1.24 -9.11
C ILE A 155 8.03 1.50 -9.89
N ILE A 156 6.88 1.23 -9.28
CA ILE A 156 5.58 1.50 -9.90
C ILE A 156 5.11 2.92 -9.55
N SER A 157 4.32 3.52 -10.45
CA SER A 157 3.71 4.81 -10.18
C SER A 157 2.65 4.69 -9.08
N GLY A 158 2.31 5.82 -8.45
CA GLY A 158 1.25 5.83 -7.45
C GLY A 158 -0.13 5.48 -8.03
N GLN A 159 -0.36 5.86 -9.29
CA GLN A 159 -1.58 5.52 -10.03
C GLN A 159 -1.67 4.03 -10.34
N GLU A 160 -0.55 3.40 -10.72
CA GLU A 160 -0.49 1.95 -10.94
C GLU A 160 -0.80 1.21 -9.63
N GLU A 161 -0.16 1.61 -8.52
CA GLU A 161 -0.39 1.03 -7.19
C GLU A 161 -1.87 1.11 -6.76
N GLY A 162 -2.48 2.29 -6.88
CA GLY A 162 -3.90 2.48 -6.53
C GLY A 162 -4.84 1.69 -7.45
N THR A 163 -4.55 1.67 -8.76
CA THR A 163 -5.34 0.93 -9.75
C THR A 163 -5.27 -0.58 -9.51
N TYR A 164 -4.07 -1.14 -9.29
CA TYR A 164 -3.91 -2.55 -8.96
C TYR A 164 -4.63 -2.93 -7.67
N GLY A 165 -4.64 -2.04 -6.67
CA GLY A 165 -5.39 -2.23 -5.45
C GLY A 165 -6.91 -2.25 -5.67
N TRP A 166 -7.42 -1.32 -6.47
CA TRP A 166 -8.83 -1.23 -6.84
C TRP A 166 -9.33 -2.46 -7.57
N ILE A 167 -8.54 -2.98 -8.50
CA ILE A 167 -8.91 -4.18 -9.26
C ILE A 167 -8.87 -5.40 -8.34
N THR A 168 -7.86 -5.51 -7.47
CA THR A 168 -7.79 -6.60 -6.49
C THR A 168 -9.05 -6.63 -5.61
N ALA A 169 -9.48 -5.47 -5.09
CA ALA A 169 -10.69 -5.35 -4.28
C ALA A 169 -11.93 -5.85 -5.03
N ASN A 170 -12.11 -5.39 -6.27
CA ASN A 170 -13.28 -5.72 -7.07
C ASN A 170 -13.26 -7.15 -7.63
N TYR A 171 -12.09 -7.74 -7.83
CA TYR A 171 -11.93 -9.13 -8.21
C TYR A 171 -12.44 -10.06 -7.09
N PHE A 172 -11.98 -9.87 -5.86
CA PHE A 172 -12.41 -10.71 -4.73
C PHE A 172 -13.86 -10.50 -4.30
N LEU A 173 -14.43 -9.33 -4.62
CA LEU A 173 -15.84 -9.05 -4.39
C LEU A 173 -16.75 -9.48 -5.56
N TYR A 174 -16.20 -10.15 -6.58
CA TYR A 174 -16.94 -10.63 -7.75
C TYR A 174 -17.66 -9.52 -8.53
N ASN A 175 -17.13 -8.28 -8.49
CA ASN A 175 -17.73 -7.12 -9.17
C ASN A 175 -17.39 -7.05 -10.66
N PHE A 176 -16.42 -7.83 -11.14
CA PHE A 176 -16.15 -7.95 -12.58
C PHE A 176 -16.85 -9.15 -13.20
N ILE A 177 -16.69 -10.31 -12.59
CA ILE A 177 -17.23 -11.58 -13.05
C ILE A 177 -17.76 -12.38 -11.87
N GLN A 178 -18.78 -13.19 -12.12
CA GLN A 178 -19.39 -14.10 -11.16
C GLN A 178 -19.50 -15.50 -11.75
N PHE A 179 -19.40 -16.51 -10.89
CA PHE A 179 -19.58 -17.89 -11.30
C PHE A 179 -21.06 -18.27 -11.23
N THR A 180 -21.62 -18.66 -12.37
CA THR A 180 -23.03 -19.02 -12.47
C THR A 180 -23.27 -20.47 -12.07
N TRP A 181 -24.51 -20.77 -11.66
CA TRP A 181 -24.97 -22.13 -11.36
C TRP A 181 -24.83 -23.09 -12.56
N LEU A 182 -24.78 -22.55 -13.79
CA LEU A 182 -24.51 -23.29 -15.03
C LEU A 182 -23.04 -23.69 -15.21
N GLY A 183 -22.18 -23.43 -14.22
CA GLY A 183 -20.77 -23.78 -14.29
C GLY A 183 -19.94 -22.83 -15.17
N LYS A 184 -20.46 -21.65 -15.50
CA LYS A 184 -19.79 -20.68 -16.40
C LYS A 184 -19.49 -19.36 -15.70
N TRP A 185 -18.35 -18.75 -16.02
CA TRP A 185 -18.06 -17.37 -15.66
C TRP A 185 -18.87 -16.45 -16.55
N GLN A 186 -19.53 -15.47 -15.95
CA GLN A 186 -20.25 -14.44 -16.66
C GLN A 186 -19.99 -13.08 -16.03
N TRP A 187 -20.19 -12.06 -16.84
CA TRP A 187 -20.18 -10.68 -16.39
C TRP A 187 -21.18 -10.44 -15.27
N THR A 188 -20.73 -9.71 -14.26
CA THR A 188 -21.65 -9.19 -13.25
C THR A 188 -22.39 -8.00 -13.85
N THR A 189 -23.72 -8.15 -14.02
CA THR A 189 -24.62 -7.07 -14.46
C THR A 189 -25.32 -6.38 -13.28
N SER A 190 -25.25 -6.97 -12.09
CA SER A 190 -25.96 -6.56 -10.88
C SER A 190 -25.15 -5.63 -9.97
N THR A 191 -23.82 -5.59 -10.09
CA THR A 191 -22.96 -4.77 -9.22
C THR A 191 -22.04 -3.89 -10.05
N LYS A 192 -21.92 -2.62 -9.62
CA LYS A 192 -20.88 -1.72 -10.13
C LYS A 192 -19.62 -1.94 -9.30
N PRO A 193 -18.42 -1.85 -9.90
CA PRO A 193 -17.19 -1.82 -9.14
C PRO A 193 -17.22 -0.75 -8.04
N ILE A 194 -16.76 -1.12 -6.85
CA ILE A 194 -16.62 -0.23 -5.70
C ILE A 194 -15.27 0.50 -5.78
N GLY A 195 -15.11 1.63 -5.10
CA GLY A 195 -13.82 2.28 -4.93
C GLY A 195 -12.89 1.51 -3.98
N ALA A 196 -11.62 1.89 -3.96
CA ALA A 196 -10.61 1.37 -3.05
C ALA A 196 -9.81 2.52 -2.41
N LEU A 197 -9.55 2.36 -1.11
CA LEU A 197 -8.63 3.19 -0.35
C LEU A 197 -7.52 2.29 0.19
N ASP A 198 -6.27 2.68 0.00
CA ASP A 198 -5.11 1.94 0.51
C ASP A 198 -4.23 2.85 1.35
N LEU A 199 -3.90 2.43 2.58
CA LEU A 199 -2.97 3.14 3.46
C LEU A 199 -1.71 2.29 3.64
N GLY A 200 -0.63 2.70 2.98
CA GLY A 200 0.72 2.19 3.18
C GLY A 200 1.51 2.96 4.23
N GLY A 201 2.78 2.59 4.40
CA GLY A 201 3.70 3.29 5.31
C GLY A 201 4.16 4.65 4.76
N ALA A 202 4.30 4.79 3.44
CA ALA A 202 4.85 6.01 2.82
C ALA A 202 3.91 6.78 1.87
N SER A 203 2.83 6.16 1.39
CA SER A 203 1.76 6.84 0.66
C SER A 203 0.38 6.29 1.04
N THR A 204 -0.66 7.01 0.63
CA THR A 204 -2.05 6.54 0.65
C THR A 204 -2.68 6.79 -0.71
N GLN A 205 -3.57 5.90 -1.12
CA GLN A 205 -4.19 5.91 -2.44
C GLN A 205 -5.72 5.96 -2.32
N ILE A 206 -6.33 6.66 -3.26
CA ILE A 206 -7.76 6.59 -3.54
C ILE A 206 -7.96 6.26 -5.00
N THR A 207 -8.80 5.26 -5.27
CA THR A 207 -9.07 4.83 -6.63
C THR A 207 -10.53 4.43 -6.80
N PHE A 208 -11.18 4.92 -7.86
CA PHE A 208 -12.57 4.57 -8.17
C PHE A 208 -12.90 4.78 -9.65
N MET A 209 -13.95 4.09 -10.11
CA MET A 209 -14.42 4.19 -11.48
C MET A 209 -15.09 5.54 -11.76
N THR A 210 -14.82 6.11 -12.93
CA THR A 210 -15.56 7.25 -13.49
C THR A 210 -16.43 6.81 -14.66
N GLU A 211 -17.49 7.58 -14.94
CA GLU A 211 -18.39 7.30 -16.07
C GLU A 211 -17.67 7.52 -17.40
N GLU A 212 -16.89 8.59 -17.49
CA GLU A 212 -16.14 8.99 -18.69
C GLU A 212 -14.64 9.17 -18.36
N PRO A 213 -13.75 9.12 -19.37
CA PRO A 213 -12.36 9.52 -19.21
C PRO A 213 -12.23 10.97 -18.74
N LEU A 214 -11.32 11.22 -17.81
CA LEU A 214 -11.06 12.58 -17.32
C LEU A 214 -9.94 13.19 -18.18
N GLN A 215 -10.33 13.80 -19.31
CA GLN A 215 -9.38 14.35 -20.28
C GLN A 215 -8.37 15.30 -19.63
N GLY A 216 -7.09 15.07 -19.91
CA GLY A 216 -5.98 15.91 -19.41
C GLY A 216 -5.62 15.71 -17.93
N SER A 217 -6.32 14.84 -17.20
CA SER A 217 -5.96 14.52 -15.82
C SER A 217 -4.84 13.46 -15.79
N PRO A 218 -3.73 13.71 -15.07
CA PRO A 218 -2.67 12.70 -14.87
C PRO A 218 -3.13 11.51 -14.01
N ASP A 219 -4.27 11.66 -13.33
CA ASP A 219 -4.85 10.64 -12.45
C ASP A 219 -5.96 9.83 -13.14
N SER A 220 -6.15 10.01 -14.45
CA SER A 220 -7.11 9.23 -15.24
C SER A 220 -6.43 8.08 -15.97
N LEU A 221 -6.91 6.87 -15.72
CA LEU A 221 -6.46 5.65 -16.41
C LEU A 221 -7.64 4.99 -17.11
N THR A 222 -7.35 4.37 -18.26
CA THR A 222 -8.28 3.47 -18.92
C THR A 222 -7.64 2.09 -18.99
N ILE A 223 -8.29 1.12 -18.35
CA ILE A 223 -7.85 -0.27 -18.29
C ILE A 223 -8.88 -1.15 -18.98
N GLN A 224 -8.47 -2.31 -19.45
CA GLN A 224 -9.36 -3.31 -20.01
C GLN A 224 -9.28 -4.58 -19.18
N LEU A 225 -10.40 -5.05 -18.65
CA LEU A 225 -10.48 -6.27 -17.85
C LEU A 225 -11.61 -7.14 -18.38
N TYR A 226 -11.31 -8.42 -18.59
CA TYR A 226 -12.22 -9.42 -19.14
C TYR A 226 -12.86 -9.01 -20.49
N GLY A 227 -12.27 -8.07 -21.23
CA GLY A 227 -12.86 -7.54 -22.48
C GLY A 227 -13.70 -6.27 -22.33
N ARG A 228 -13.83 -5.70 -21.13
CA ARG A 228 -14.51 -4.40 -20.88
C ARG A 228 -13.50 -3.31 -20.53
N LYS A 229 -13.73 -2.11 -21.05
CA LYS A 229 -12.96 -0.91 -20.66
C LYS A 229 -13.55 -0.29 -19.40
N TYR A 230 -12.67 0.11 -18.48
CA TYR A 230 -13.01 0.85 -17.27
C TYR A 230 -12.21 2.15 -17.25
N HIS A 231 -12.89 3.27 -17.02
CA HIS A 231 -12.26 4.55 -16.74
C HIS A 231 -12.13 4.70 -15.24
N VAL A 232 -10.91 4.99 -14.79
CA VAL A 232 -10.55 4.97 -13.38
C VAL A 232 -9.86 6.28 -13.04
N TYR A 233 -10.31 6.91 -11.95
CA TYR A 233 -9.53 7.92 -11.25
C TYR A 233 -8.67 7.20 -10.21
N SER A 234 -7.36 7.45 -10.22
CA SER A 234 -6.43 6.92 -9.22
C SER A 234 -5.43 8.01 -8.84
N HIS A 235 -5.40 8.36 -7.55
CA HIS A 235 -4.43 9.32 -7.03
C HIS A 235 -3.67 8.73 -5.84
N SER A 236 -2.39 9.08 -5.73
CA SER A 236 -1.49 8.63 -4.67
C SER A 236 -0.86 9.82 -3.96
N TYR A 237 -1.21 10.01 -2.70
CA TYR A 237 -0.59 11.01 -1.84
C TYR A 237 0.71 10.46 -1.23
N LEU A 238 1.82 10.72 -1.92
CA LEU A 238 3.16 10.44 -1.37
C LEU A 238 3.36 11.27 -0.09
N CYS A 239 4.08 10.74 0.90
CA CYS A 239 4.27 11.36 2.22
C CYS A 239 3.04 11.40 3.14
N TYR A 240 1.94 10.77 2.74
CA TYR A 240 0.71 10.63 3.55
C TYR A 240 0.42 9.19 3.98
N GLY A 241 1.35 8.26 3.73
CA GLY A 241 1.33 6.96 4.40
C GLY A 241 1.63 7.09 5.89
N ARG A 242 1.27 6.08 6.69
CA ARG A 242 1.30 6.14 8.16
C ARG A 242 2.66 6.63 8.70
N ASP A 243 3.75 6.01 8.29
CA ASP A 243 5.08 6.24 8.86
C ASP A 243 5.60 7.65 8.49
N GLN A 244 5.34 8.08 7.25
CA GLN A 244 5.74 9.42 6.80
C GLN A 244 4.85 10.52 7.38
N ALA A 245 3.55 10.27 7.54
CA ALA A 245 2.63 11.18 8.22
C ALA A 245 3.03 11.36 9.70
N ILE A 246 3.48 10.29 10.38
CA ILE A 246 4.03 10.38 11.74
C ILE A 246 5.28 11.27 11.76
N LYS A 247 6.23 11.10 10.83
CA LYS A 247 7.43 11.97 10.76
C LYS A 247 7.07 13.44 10.54
N ARG A 248 6.12 13.72 9.64
CA ARG A 248 5.62 15.08 9.39
C ARG A 248 4.94 15.67 10.62
N PHE A 249 4.10 14.88 11.29
CA PHE A 249 3.46 15.27 12.55
C PHE A 249 4.49 15.60 13.65
N LEU A 250 5.50 14.75 13.85
CA LEU A 250 6.57 14.99 14.83
C LEU A 250 7.39 16.24 14.46
N SER A 251 7.65 16.47 13.17
CA SER A 251 8.29 17.71 12.70
C SER A 251 7.44 18.94 13.02
N THR A 252 6.11 18.89 12.85
CA THR A 252 5.21 19.99 13.23
C THR A 252 5.30 20.29 14.72
N LEU A 253 5.21 19.27 15.58
CA LEU A 253 5.33 19.45 17.03
C LEU A 253 6.69 20.02 17.43
N TYR A 254 7.78 19.53 16.83
CA TYR A 254 9.13 20.00 17.14
C TYR A 254 9.33 21.47 16.74
N LYS A 255 8.80 21.91 15.59
CA LYS A 255 8.91 23.30 15.13
C LYS A 255 8.33 24.31 16.11
N VAL A 256 7.24 23.97 16.79
CA VAL A 256 6.61 24.84 17.81
C VAL A 256 7.59 25.10 18.95
N VAL A 257 8.32 24.08 19.41
CA VAL A 257 9.22 24.18 20.57
C VAL A 257 10.62 24.68 20.19
N ALA A 258 11.09 24.36 18.97
CA ALA A 258 12.37 24.83 18.43
C ALA A 258 12.40 26.35 18.19
N ALA A 259 11.24 26.97 17.96
CA ALA A 259 11.11 28.43 17.92
C ALA A 259 11.31 29.08 19.30
N ASP A 260 11.02 28.34 20.38
CA ASP A 260 10.96 28.87 21.75
C ASP A 260 12.16 28.49 22.64
N THR A 261 12.95 27.46 22.30
CA THR A 261 14.04 26.98 23.18
C THR A 261 15.33 26.60 22.44
N ALA A 262 16.42 27.31 22.77
CA ALA A 262 17.77 27.11 22.23
C ALA A 262 18.64 26.11 23.02
N SER A 263 18.06 25.19 23.80
CA SER A 263 18.83 24.36 24.74
C SER A 263 18.62 22.84 24.55
N SER A 264 19.72 22.11 24.71
CA SER A 264 19.79 20.65 24.64
C SER A 264 18.86 19.99 25.66
N GLY A 265 18.04 19.03 25.24
CA GLY A 265 17.04 18.37 26.09
C GLY A 265 15.60 18.81 25.83
N ALA A 266 15.27 19.18 24.58
CA ALA A 266 13.92 19.60 24.20
C ALA A 266 12.90 18.49 24.51
N HIS A 267 12.01 18.79 25.46
CA HIS A 267 10.82 18.02 25.73
C HIS A 267 9.68 18.61 24.89
N VAL A 268 9.07 17.78 24.06
CA VAL A 268 7.96 18.17 23.18
C VAL A 268 6.71 17.44 23.63
N ASN A 269 5.65 18.19 23.92
CA ASN A 269 4.36 17.59 24.23
C ASN A 269 3.76 16.97 22.96
N ASN A 270 3.26 15.75 23.08
CA ASN A 270 2.61 15.01 22.02
C ASN A 270 1.16 14.68 22.41
N PRO A 271 0.17 15.38 21.85
CA PRO A 271 -1.24 15.19 22.19
C PRO A 271 -1.80 13.84 21.76
N CYS A 272 -1.17 13.19 20.78
CA CYS A 272 -1.58 11.89 20.26
C CYS A 272 -0.98 10.70 21.01
N TYR A 273 -0.16 10.94 22.04
CA TYR A 273 0.42 9.89 22.88
C TYR A 273 -0.27 9.87 24.26
N PRO A 274 -0.43 8.68 24.90
CA PRO A 274 -0.93 8.58 26.27
C PRO A 274 -0.04 9.29 27.30
N THR A 275 -0.61 9.82 28.39
CA THR A 275 0.09 10.71 29.37
C THR A 275 1.37 10.14 30.00
N LEU A 276 1.48 8.82 30.09
CA LEU A 276 2.64 8.11 30.68
C LEU A 276 3.61 7.56 29.62
N TYR A 277 3.30 7.75 28.34
CA TYR A 277 4.17 7.35 27.26
C TYR A 277 5.18 8.45 26.95
N SER A 278 6.44 8.09 26.78
CA SER A 278 7.49 8.99 26.32
C SER A 278 8.46 8.23 25.45
N VAL A 279 8.92 8.87 24.38
CA VAL A 279 9.88 8.27 23.44
C VAL A 279 10.84 9.34 22.95
N ALA A 280 12.11 8.97 22.83
CA ALA A 280 13.14 9.84 22.29
C ALA A 280 13.47 9.44 20.85
N TYR A 281 13.57 10.43 19.96
CA TYR A 281 14.04 10.26 18.59
C TYR A 281 15.21 11.19 18.34
N ASN A 282 16.19 10.72 17.57
CA ASN A 282 17.18 11.61 16.99
C ASN A 282 16.53 12.44 15.88
N LEU A 283 16.98 13.68 15.68
CA LEU A 283 16.47 14.52 14.59
C LEU A 283 16.68 13.88 13.22
N SER A 284 17.70 13.03 13.05
CA SER A 284 17.87 12.23 11.84
C SER A 284 16.65 11.37 11.53
N PHE A 285 16.02 10.71 12.51
CA PHE A 285 14.83 9.89 12.27
C PHE A 285 13.63 10.72 11.75
N ILE A 286 13.48 11.95 12.22
CA ILE A 286 12.38 12.84 11.83
C ILE A 286 12.64 13.41 10.43
N TYR A 287 13.90 13.68 10.08
CA TYR A 287 14.31 14.47 8.92
C TYR A 287 15.16 13.71 7.87
N ASP A 288 15.21 12.37 7.94
CA ASP A 288 15.90 11.47 6.99
C ASP A 288 15.11 11.23 5.68
N SER A 289 13.92 11.79 5.56
CA SER A 289 13.00 11.55 4.43
C SER A 289 12.79 12.82 3.61
N PRO A 290 12.62 12.72 2.27
CA PRO A 290 12.14 13.84 1.44
C PRO A 290 10.84 14.48 1.96
N CYS A 291 10.02 13.72 2.69
CA CYS A 291 8.76 14.19 3.25
C CYS A 291 8.91 15.25 4.36
N THR A 292 10.10 15.38 4.92
CA THR A 292 10.39 16.29 6.04
C THR A 292 11.72 17.03 5.88
N SER A 293 12.57 16.68 4.91
CA SER A 293 13.90 17.29 4.72
C SER A 293 13.87 18.81 4.63
N ASP A 294 12.86 19.37 3.97
CA ASP A 294 12.72 20.82 3.75
C ASP A 294 12.25 21.54 5.02
N ALA A 295 11.78 20.78 6.01
CA ALA A 295 11.31 21.25 7.29
C ALA A 295 12.39 21.21 8.39
N ARG A 296 13.65 20.88 8.05
CA ARG A 296 14.77 20.87 8.99
C ARG A 296 14.97 22.25 9.66
N PRO A 297 15.24 22.29 10.97
CA PRO A 297 15.56 23.55 11.66
C PRO A 297 16.91 24.12 11.19
N ALA A 298 17.13 25.43 11.37
CA ALA A 298 18.38 26.09 10.96
C ALA A 298 19.63 25.52 11.65
N ASN A 299 19.51 25.11 12.91
CA ASN A 299 20.55 24.50 13.73
C ASN A 299 20.45 22.96 13.76
N TYR A 300 20.08 22.34 12.63
CA TYR A 300 19.90 20.89 12.55
C TYR A 300 21.19 20.13 12.89
N ASP A 301 21.15 19.37 13.98
CA ASP A 301 22.11 18.32 14.33
C ASP A 301 21.42 16.95 14.21
N PRO A 302 21.85 16.06 13.30
CA PRO A 302 21.23 14.74 13.13
C PRO A 302 21.29 13.86 14.38
N ASN A 303 22.24 14.10 15.29
CA ASN A 303 22.42 13.33 16.52
C ASN A 303 21.69 13.95 17.72
N GLN A 304 21.11 15.15 17.58
CA GLN A 304 20.32 15.76 18.63
C GLN A 304 19.11 14.87 18.94
N SER A 305 18.99 14.48 20.20
CA SER A 305 17.86 13.68 20.69
C SER A 305 16.77 14.59 21.25
N VAL A 306 15.51 14.30 20.89
CA VAL A 306 14.31 15.02 21.32
C VAL A 306 13.35 14.04 21.96
N THR A 307 12.84 14.37 23.15
CA THR A 307 11.91 13.51 23.88
C THR A 307 10.47 14.00 23.70
N PHE A 308 9.62 13.16 23.10
CA PHE A 308 8.19 13.41 22.94
C PHE A 308 7.43 12.78 24.10
N ARG A 309 6.71 13.59 24.89
CA ARG A 309 5.92 13.15 26.05
C ARG A 309 4.44 13.21 25.73
N GLY A 310 3.71 12.14 26.00
CA GLY A 310 2.27 12.12 25.77
C GLY A 310 1.48 13.03 26.70
N THR A 311 0.44 13.66 26.17
CA THR A 311 -0.50 14.49 26.94
C THR A 311 -1.95 14.02 26.82
N ALA A 312 -2.25 13.02 25.99
CA ALA A 312 -3.57 12.43 25.82
C ALA A 312 -4.68 13.47 25.55
N ASN A 313 -4.49 14.31 24.54
CA ASN A 313 -5.45 15.36 24.16
C ASN A 313 -6.00 15.10 22.75
N PRO A 314 -7.15 14.43 22.60
CA PRO A 314 -7.73 14.08 21.29
C PRO A 314 -8.02 15.28 20.39
N ALA A 315 -8.50 16.39 20.97
CA ALA A 315 -8.84 17.60 20.21
C ALA A 315 -7.58 18.25 19.62
N GLU A 316 -6.54 18.43 20.45
CA GLU A 316 -5.26 18.96 20.01
C GLU A 316 -4.57 18.00 19.03
N CYS A 317 -4.62 16.69 19.29
CA CYS A 317 -4.11 15.66 18.39
C CYS A 317 -4.74 15.77 17.00
N SER A 318 -6.08 15.84 16.93
CA SER A 318 -6.80 16.01 15.67
C SER A 318 -6.44 17.32 14.96
N ASN A 319 -6.31 18.42 15.70
CA ASN A 319 -5.95 19.72 15.12
C ASN A 319 -4.52 19.72 14.55
N THR A 320 -3.56 19.15 15.28
CA THR A 320 -2.17 19.04 14.83
C THR A 320 -2.06 18.08 13.64
N ILE A 321 -2.77 16.95 13.63
CA ILE A 321 -2.83 16.08 12.45
C ILE A 321 -3.42 16.84 11.26
N SER A 322 -4.54 17.55 11.41
CA SER A 322 -5.14 18.34 10.33
C SER A 322 -4.17 19.38 9.75
N SER A 323 -3.24 19.91 10.55
CA SER A 323 -2.26 20.89 10.09
C SER A 323 -1.22 20.35 9.09
N ILE A 324 -1.07 19.03 8.97
CA ILE A 324 -0.18 18.44 7.95
C ILE A 324 -0.84 18.41 6.56
N PHE A 325 -2.12 18.74 6.44
CA PHE A 325 -2.86 18.81 5.18
C PHE A 325 -3.11 20.28 4.80
N ASN A 326 -2.84 20.66 3.55
CA ASN A 326 -3.19 22.00 3.07
C ASN A 326 -4.56 22.00 2.35
N PHE A 327 -5.62 22.34 3.08
CA PHE A 327 -6.97 22.47 2.51
C PHE A 327 -7.23 23.81 1.80
N SER A 328 -6.30 24.77 1.87
CA SER A 328 -6.45 26.10 1.26
C SER A 328 -5.90 26.17 -0.17
N ALA A 329 -4.99 25.26 -0.52
CA ALA A 329 -4.48 25.14 -1.87
C ALA A 329 -5.53 24.44 -2.75
N CYS A 330 -6.28 25.21 -3.55
CA CYS A 330 -7.11 24.66 -4.61
C CYS A 330 -7.32 25.68 -5.74
N SER A 331 -6.84 25.35 -6.94
CA SER A 331 -7.03 26.14 -8.16
C SER A 331 -8.14 25.59 -9.06
N SER A 332 -8.90 24.61 -8.58
CA SER A 332 -9.94 23.92 -9.34
C SER A 332 -11.27 23.90 -8.57
N PRO A 333 -12.40 23.55 -9.20
CA PRO A 333 -13.70 23.59 -8.51
C PRO A 333 -13.80 22.61 -7.34
N ASN A 334 -13.11 21.48 -7.43
CA ASN A 334 -13.10 20.43 -6.42
C ASN A 334 -11.65 20.01 -6.17
N CYS A 335 -11.15 20.21 -4.95
CA CYS A 335 -9.91 19.58 -4.50
C CYS A 335 -10.16 18.81 -3.21
N THR A 336 -9.22 17.93 -2.91
CA THR A 336 -9.08 17.28 -1.62
C THR A 336 -8.22 18.15 -0.70
N PHE A 337 -6.91 17.94 -0.73
CA PHE A 337 -5.90 18.74 -0.05
C PHE A 337 -4.67 18.86 -0.96
N ASP A 338 -3.74 19.75 -0.60
CA ASP A 338 -2.49 20.02 -1.31
C ASP A 338 -2.67 20.36 -2.81
N GLY A 339 -3.77 21.03 -3.17
CA GLY A 339 -4.04 21.40 -4.56
C GLY A 339 -4.47 20.25 -5.46
N VAL A 340 -4.71 19.05 -4.90
CA VAL A 340 -5.06 17.87 -5.69
C VAL A 340 -6.53 17.90 -6.05
N TRP A 341 -6.79 18.07 -7.35
CA TRP A 341 -8.13 17.94 -7.90
C TRP A 341 -8.64 16.49 -7.81
N GLN A 342 -9.92 16.33 -7.47
CA GLN A 342 -10.57 15.03 -7.40
C GLN A 342 -12.03 15.14 -7.90
N PRO A 343 -12.52 14.18 -8.72
CA PRO A 343 -13.93 14.14 -9.07
C PRO A 343 -14.79 13.77 -7.84
N PRO A 344 -16.09 14.11 -7.83
CA PRO A 344 -16.98 13.75 -6.74
C PRO A 344 -16.98 12.23 -6.48
N VAL A 345 -16.75 11.86 -5.22
CA VAL A 345 -16.75 10.46 -4.78
C VAL A 345 -18.17 9.89 -4.86
N ARG A 346 -18.33 8.70 -5.45
CA ARG A 346 -19.63 8.01 -5.55
C ARG A 346 -19.47 6.52 -5.27
N GLY A 347 -20.53 5.90 -4.75
CA GLY A 347 -20.58 4.46 -4.51
C GLY A 347 -19.92 4.02 -3.20
N HIS A 348 -19.77 2.70 -3.06
CA HIS A 348 -19.12 2.08 -1.90
C HIS A 348 -17.60 2.05 -2.10
N PHE A 349 -16.86 1.98 -0.99
CA PHE A 349 -15.41 1.86 -0.99
C PHE A 349 -14.97 0.71 -0.09
N LEU A 350 -13.98 -0.05 -0.53
CA LEU A 350 -13.20 -0.92 0.34
C LEU A 350 -11.98 -0.16 0.81
N ALA A 351 -11.88 0.08 2.12
CA ALA A 351 -10.69 0.64 2.71
C ALA A 351 -9.82 -0.51 3.24
N GLY A 352 -8.57 -0.57 2.80
CA GLY A 352 -7.62 -1.60 3.17
C GLY A 352 -6.20 -1.06 3.34
N GLY A 353 -5.25 -1.99 3.29
CA GLY A 353 -3.84 -1.73 3.55
C GLY A 353 -3.45 -2.32 4.88
N GLY A 354 -2.18 -2.77 5.00
CA GLY A 354 -1.69 -3.38 6.23
C GLY A 354 -1.84 -2.43 7.42
N GLU A 355 -1.58 -1.14 7.19
CA GLU A 355 -1.59 -0.14 8.26
C GLU A 355 -2.99 0.24 8.72
N LEU A 356 -3.92 0.40 7.78
CA LEU A 356 -5.32 0.67 8.13
C LEU A 356 -5.97 -0.54 8.81
N GLY A 357 -5.77 -1.75 8.26
CA GLY A 357 -6.31 -2.97 8.84
C GLY A 357 -5.81 -3.23 10.26
N TRP A 358 -4.52 -3.02 10.51
CA TRP A 358 -3.93 -3.14 11.84
C TRP A 358 -4.47 -2.07 12.80
N ALA A 359 -4.55 -0.80 12.37
CA ALA A 359 -5.08 0.29 13.19
C ALA A 359 -6.54 0.05 13.59
N LEU A 360 -7.39 -0.39 12.66
CA LEU A 360 -8.78 -0.73 12.93
C LEU A 360 -8.92 -1.95 13.83
N GLY A 361 -8.15 -3.01 13.58
CA GLY A 361 -8.14 -4.20 14.43
C GLY A 361 -7.71 -3.90 15.86
N PHE A 362 -6.64 -3.11 16.03
CA PHE A 362 -6.17 -2.63 17.33
C PHE A 362 -7.24 -1.79 18.03
N MET A 363 -7.84 -0.84 17.31
CA MET A 363 -8.90 0.02 17.83
C MET A 363 -10.09 -0.79 18.36
N LEU A 364 -10.61 -1.73 17.57
CA LEU A 364 -11.73 -2.58 17.96
C LEU A 364 -11.37 -3.43 19.19
N ASN A 365 -10.15 -3.99 19.21
CA ASN A 365 -9.67 -4.84 20.30
C ASN A 365 -9.50 -4.05 21.62
N VAL A 366 -8.90 -2.86 21.58
CA VAL A 366 -8.64 -2.06 22.79
C VAL A 366 -9.90 -1.41 23.34
N THR A 367 -10.81 -0.99 22.47
CA THR A 367 -12.00 -0.24 22.89
C THR A 367 -13.22 -1.11 23.19
N ASN A 368 -13.16 -2.40 22.83
CA ASN A 368 -14.31 -3.32 22.79
C ASN A 368 -15.53 -2.72 22.07
N MET A 369 -15.30 -1.80 21.13
CA MET A 369 -16.38 -1.13 20.42
C MET A 369 -16.93 -2.05 19.33
N VAL A 370 -18.25 -2.21 19.33
CA VAL A 370 -18.96 -2.71 18.17
C VAL A 370 -19.18 -1.52 17.23
N PRO A 371 -18.81 -1.60 15.95
CA PRO A 371 -18.99 -0.50 15.00
C PRO A 371 -20.48 -0.34 14.64
N VAL A 372 -21.24 0.29 15.53
CA VAL A 372 -22.64 0.71 15.32
C VAL A 372 -22.67 2.22 15.17
N GLY A 373 -23.02 2.71 13.97
CA GLY A 373 -23.15 4.15 13.68
C GLY A 373 -22.33 4.63 12.49
N LYS A 374 -22.21 5.95 12.34
CA LYS A 374 -21.40 6.59 11.29
C LYS A 374 -19.91 6.49 11.64
N LEU A 375 -19.09 6.10 10.66
CA LEU A 375 -17.64 5.90 10.81
C LEU A 375 -16.89 7.05 11.51
N PRO A 376 -17.13 8.35 11.18
CA PRO A 376 -16.39 9.45 11.83
C PRO A 376 -16.62 9.55 13.35
N GLU A 377 -17.86 9.35 13.81
CA GLU A 377 -18.21 9.39 15.23
C GLU A 377 -17.60 8.21 16.00
N LEU A 378 -17.59 7.03 15.36
CA LEU A 378 -16.98 5.83 15.90
C LEU A 378 -15.47 6.03 16.12
N TYR A 379 -14.77 6.54 15.10
CA TYR A 379 -13.31 6.73 15.16
C TYR A 379 -12.91 7.81 16.17
N SER A 380 -13.65 8.91 16.25
CA SER A 380 -13.43 9.94 17.27
C SER A 380 -13.58 9.36 18.68
N THR A 381 -14.69 8.65 18.94
CA THR A 381 -14.94 8.01 20.24
C THR A 381 -13.86 6.99 20.59
N ALA A 382 -13.43 6.20 19.62
CA ALA A 382 -12.39 5.20 19.83
C ALA A 382 -11.03 5.83 20.12
N ALA A 383 -10.67 6.93 19.43
CA ALA A 383 -9.45 7.68 19.71
C ALA A 383 -9.45 8.28 21.13
N GLU A 384 -10.58 8.85 21.58
CA GLU A 384 -10.73 9.34 22.96
C GLU A 384 -10.51 8.21 23.99
N ARG A 385 -11.09 7.03 23.75
CA ARG A 385 -10.92 5.85 24.63
C ARG A 385 -9.47 5.34 24.64
N ILE A 386 -8.83 5.25 23.48
CA ILE A 386 -7.43 4.78 23.36
C ILE A 386 -6.47 5.72 24.09
N LEU A 387 -6.70 7.04 23.99
CA LEU A 387 -5.89 8.02 24.71
C LEU A 387 -6.21 8.07 26.21
N GLY A 388 -7.18 7.29 26.70
CA GLY A 388 -7.50 7.21 28.12
C GLY A 388 -8.22 8.46 28.62
N VAL A 389 -8.91 9.21 27.75
CA VAL A 389 -9.81 10.27 28.18
C VAL A 389 -11.05 9.61 28.77
N ASN A 390 -10.98 9.30 30.07
CA ASN A 390 -12.16 9.08 30.88
C ASN A 390 -12.96 10.39 30.82
N ARG A 391 -13.97 10.46 29.94
CA ARG A 391 -15.12 11.31 30.24
C ARG A 391 -15.68 10.72 31.53
N GLY A 392 -15.43 11.39 32.65
CA GLY A 392 -15.99 11.01 33.94
C GLY A 392 -17.46 10.69 33.74
N LYS A 393 -17.91 9.56 34.29
CA LYS A 393 -19.34 9.31 34.41
C LYS A 393 -19.96 10.58 35.02
N PRO A 394 -21.05 11.13 34.47
CA PRO A 394 -21.84 12.06 35.25
C PRO A 394 -22.30 11.29 36.50
N GLU A 395 -21.97 11.82 37.67
CA GLU A 395 -22.50 11.35 38.96
C GLU A 395 -24.02 11.47 39.01
#